data_AF-A0A2V8F0S9-F1
#
_entry.id   AF-A0A2V8F0S9-F1
#
_cell.length_a   1.000
_cell.length_b   1.000
_cell.length_c   1.000
_cell.angle_alpha   90.00
_cell.angle_beta   90.00
_cell.angle_gamma   90.00
#
_symmetry.space_group_name_H-M   'P 1'
#
loop_
_entity.id
_entity.type
_entity.pdbx_description
1 polymer ?
#
loop_
_entity_poly.entity_id
_entity_poly.type
_entity_poly.pdbx_seq_one_letter_code
_entity_poly.pdbx_strand_id
1 'polypeptide(L)' 'AKVTLNIVNSLSSEVVFSARGAGEYNLSNREVVGFGGTAGYDATLNGKVLDLAMREAVNNLVSALDSGKWSAQGAR' A
#
# COMPACT_ATOMS: atom_id res chain seq x y z
N ALA A 1 7.19 -1.76 2.93
CA ALA A 1 6.28 -0.68 3.32
C ALA A 1 4.92 -1.26 3.68
N LYS A 2 4.23 -0.68 4.66
CA LYS A 2 2.88 -1.11 5.06
C LYS A 2 1.92 0.06 4.84
N VAL A 3 0.80 -0.20 4.17
CA VAL A 3 -0.25 0.79 3.87
C VAL A 3 -1.58 0.28 4.41
N THR A 4 -2.34 1.17 5.03
CA THR A 4 -3.70 0.90 5.49
C THR A 4 -4.64 1.90 4.82
N LEU A 5 -5.64 1.42 4.11
CA LEU A 5 -6.73 2.20 3.52
C LEU A 5 -7.95 2.09 4.41
N ASN A 6 -8.45 3.22 4.91
CA ASN A 6 -9.68 3.29 5.71
C ASN A 6 -10.79 3.92 4.87
N ILE A 7 -11.91 3.23 4.74
CA ILE A 7 -13.12 3.73 4.09
C ILE A 7 -14.00 4.34 5.16
N VAL A 8 -14.33 5.63 5.01
CA VAL A 8 -15.09 6.40 5.99
C VAL A 8 -16.42 6.80 5.39
N ASN A 9 -17.49 6.65 6.17
CA ASN A 9 -18.79 7.22 5.82
C ASN A 9 -18.76 8.73 6.04
N SER A 10 -19.00 9.52 4.99
CA SER A 10 -18.94 10.99 5.06
C SER A 10 -20.02 11.63 5.94
N LEU A 11 -21.13 10.92 6.18
CA LEU A 11 -22.25 11.41 7.00
C LEU A 11 -22.03 11.13 8.50
N SER A 12 -21.50 9.95 8.84
CA SER A 12 -21.29 9.54 10.24
C SER A 12 -19.85 9.69 10.73
N SER A 13 -18.89 9.92 9.83
CA SER A 13 -17.44 9.88 10.10
C SER A 13 -16.94 8.54 10.66
N GLU A 14 -17.71 7.47 10.52
CA GLU A 14 -17.35 6.14 10.97
C GLU A 14 -16.52 5.41 9.90
N VAL A 15 -15.50 4.66 10.34
CA VAL A 15 -14.76 3.75 9.46
C VAL A 15 -15.60 2.51 9.20
N VAL A 16 -16.10 2.36 7.97
CA VAL A 16 -16.95 1.24 7.57
C VAL A 16 -16.16 0.04 7.07
N PHE A 17 -14.91 0.25 6.67
CA PHE A 17 -14.03 -0.82 6.21
C PHE A 17 -12.56 -0.39 6.25
N SER A 18 -11.66 -1.36 6.40
CA SER A 18 -10.21 -1.12 6.28
C SER A 18 -9.54 -2.23 5.48
N ALA A 19 -8.73 -1.85 4.48
CA ALA A 19 -7.87 -2.75 3.73
C ALA A 19 -6.40 -2.48 4.06
N ARG A 20 -5.56 -3.51 4.06
CA ARG A 20 -4.11 -3.39 4.28
C ARG A 20 -3.36 -3.95 3.09
N GLY A 21 -2.20 -3.36 2.78
CA GLY A 21 -1.23 -3.87 1.82
C GLY A 21 0.19 -3.77 2.37
N ALA A 22 1.02 -4.75 2.05
CA ALA A 22 2.38 -4.89 2.52
C ALA A 22 3.32 -5.20 1.35
N GLY A 23 3.93 -4.15 0.79
CA GLY A 23 5.00 -4.32 -0.19
C GLY A 23 6.31 -4.65 0.50
N GLU A 24 6.80 -5.88 0.38
CA GLU A 24 8.17 -6.24 0.77
C GLU A 24 9.02 -6.41 -0.49
N TYR A 25 10.06 -5.60 -0.64
CA TYR A 25 11.11 -5.81 -1.64
C TYR A 25 12.41 -6.06 -0.91
N ASN A 26 12.77 -7.34 -0.75
CA ASN A 26 14.06 -7.74 -0.22
C ASN A 26 15.10 -7.57 -1.33
N LEU A 27 15.95 -6.56 -1.24
CA LEU A 27 17.15 -6.53 -2.06
C LEU A 27 18.23 -7.37 -1.38
N SER A 28 18.70 -8.41 -2.07
CA SER A 28 20.00 -9.02 -1.78
C SER A 28 21.03 -7.91 -1.90
N ASN A 29 21.49 -7.39 -0.76
CA ASN A 29 22.53 -6.39 -0.65
C ASN A 29 23.83 -7.01 -1.17
N ARG A 30 24.05 -7.02 -2.49
CA ARG A 30 25.38 -7.24 -3.05
C ARG A 30 26.14 -5.95 -2.82
N GLU A 31 26.76 -5.93 -1.65
CA GLU A 31 27.81 -5.01 -1.25
C GLU A 31 28.88 -4.98 -2.36
N VAL A 32 28.87 -3.95 -3.21
CA VAL A 32 30.02 -3.62 -4.04
C VAL A 32 30.76 -2.51 -3.30
N VAL A 33 31.68 -2.93 -2.43
CA VAL A 33 32.73 -2.07 -1.89
C VAL A 33 33.61 -1.62 -3.06
N GLY A 34 33.53 -0.36 -3.46
CA GLY A 34 34.38 0.13 -4.55
C GLY A 34 34.12 1.56 -5.00
N PHE A 35 34.74 2.50 -4.29
CA PHE A 35 35.14 3.84 -4.74
C PHE A 35 34.09 4.76 -5.41
N GLY A 36 33.62 5.72 -4.62
CA GLY A 36 33.62 7.13 -5.00
C GLY A 36 32.82 7.52 -6.25
N GLY A 37 31.50 7.57 -6.12
CA GLY A 37 30.63 8.32 -7.01
C GLY A 37 29.34 8.58 -6.29
N THR A 38 29.00 9.86 -6.07
CA THR A 38 27.83 10.38 -5.37
C THR A 38 26.70 9.36 -5.30
N ALA A 39 26.54 8.71 -4.14
CA ALA A 39 25.38 7.89 -3.82
C ALA A 39 24.19 8.85 -3.75
N GLY A 40 23.68 9.22 -4.92
CA GLY A 40 22.43 9.91 -5.09
C GLY A 40 21.38 9.01 -4.47
N TYR A 41 21.04 9.31 -3.23
CA TYR A 41 19.70 9.25 -2.68
C TYR A 41 18.73 8.53 -3.64
N ASP A 42 18.67 7.20 -3.55
CA ASP A 42 17.82 6.38 -4.42
C ASP A 42 16.36 6.56 -4.00
N ALA A 43 15.80 7.71 -4.35
CA ALA A 43 14.39 8.05 -4.15
C ALA A 43 13.46 7.16 -4.99
N THR A 44 13.99 6.34 -5.90
CA THR A 44 13.19 5.39 -6.70
C THR A 44 12.88 4.10 -5.93
N LEU A 45 13.68 3.76 -4.91
CA LEU A 45 13.54 2.50 -4.17
C LEU A 45 12.38 2.52 -3.17
N ASN A 46 12.27 3.57 -2.35
CA ASN A 46 11.13 3.73 -1.43
C ASN A 46 9.80 3.90 -2.19
N GLY A 47 9.84 4.60 -3.33
CA GLY A 47 8.66 4.80 -4.19
C GLY A 47 8.11 3.47 -4.75
N LYS A 48 8.99 2.55 -5.16
CA LYS A 48 8.59 1.24 -5.71
C LYS A 48 7.94 0.33 -4.66
N VAL A 49 8.49 0.31 -3.44
CA VAL A 49 7.94 -0.50 -2.34
C VAL A 49 6.60 0.05 -1.84
N LEU A 50 6.45 1.38 -1.86
CA LEU A 50 5.18 2.03 -1.54
C LEU A 50 4.11 1.76 -2.61
N ASP A 51 4.46 1.83 -3.90
CA ASP A 51 3.55 1.50 -5.01
C ASP A 51 3.07 0.04 -4.92
N LEU A 52 3.96 -0.90 -4.60
CA LEU A 52 3.61 -2.31 -4.38
C LEU A 52 2.63 -2.46 -3.21
N ALA A 53 2.90 -1.81 -2.08
CA ALA A 53 2.02 -1.83 -0.91
C ALA A 53 0.64 -1.20 -1.20
N MET A 54 0.60 -0.13 -1.99
CA MET A 54 -0.65 0.53 -2.40
C MET A 54 -1.49 -0.36 -3.31
N ARG A 55 -0.87 -0.95 -4.35
CA ARG A 55 -1.57 -1.87 -5.27
C ARG A 55 -2.17 -3.05 -4.53
N GLU A 56 -1.43 -3.65 -3.60
CA GLU A 56 -1.94 -4.76 -2.79
C GLU A 56 -3.12 -4.32 -1.91
N ALA A 57 -3.02 -3.16 -1.25
CA ALA A 57 -4.10 -2.62 -0.44
C ALA A 57 -5.38 -2.38 -1.27
N VAL A 58 -5.24 -1.87 -2.50
CA VAL A 58 -6.36 -1.66 -3.43
C VAL A 58 -6.92 -2.98 -3.94
N ASN A 59 -6.09 -3.95 -4.31
CA ASN A 59 -6.57 -5.28 -4.73
C ASN A 59 -7.37 -5.98 -3.62
N ASN A 60 -6.91 -5.87 -2.37
CA ASN A 60 -7.62 -6.38 -1.21
C ASN A 60 -8.96 -5.66 -0.98
N LEU A 61 -9.00 -4.35 -1.20
CA LEU A 61 -10.23 -3.56 -1.14
C LEU A 61 -11.24 -3.98 -2.22
N VAL A 62 -10.81 -4.13 -3.47
CA VAL A 62 -11.67 -4.57 -4.59
C VAL A 62 -12.19 -5.98 -4.36
N SER A 63 -11.31 -6.89 -3.91
CA SER A 63 -11.72 -8.26 -3.55
C SER A 63 -12.77 -8.29 -2.42
N ALA A 64 -12.66 -7.36 -1.47
CA ALA A 64 -13.66 -7.20 -0.41
C ALA A 64 -14.99 -6.61 -0.93
N LEU A 65 -14.94 -5.73 -1.93
CA LEU A 65 -16.13 -5.22 -2.63
C LEU A 65 -16.86 -6.34 -3.35
N ASP A 66 -16.14 -7.09 -4.19
CA ASP A 66 -16.71 -8.16 -5.03
C ASP A 66 -17.28 -9.31 -4.19
N SER A 67 -16.68 -9.60 -3.04
CA SER A 67 -17.18 -10.60 -2.09
C SER A 67 -18.31 -10.09 -1.18
N GLY A 68 -18.75 -8.85 -1.35
CA GLY A 68 -19.79 -8.22 -0.52
C GLY A 68 -19.39 -7.99 0.94
N LYS A 69 -18.13 -8.24 1.30
CA LYS A 69 -17.57 -7.97 2.63
C LYS A 69 -17.49 -6.47 2.92
N TRP A 70 -17.26 -5.69 1.88
CA TRP A 70 -17.45 -4.25 1.88
C TRP A 70 -18.79 -3.94 1.22
N SER A 71 -19.79 -3.68 2.05
CA SER A 71 -21.16 -3.36 1.63
C SER A 71 -21.26 -1.89 1.23
N ALA A 72 -21.50 -1.63 -0.07
CA ALA A 72 -21.99 -0.35 -0.57
C ALA A 72 -23.51 -0.17 -0.33
N GLN A 73 -24.11 -0.95 0.58
CA GLN A 73 -25.55 -0.93 0.86
C GLN A 73 -25.95 0.17 1.86
N GLY A 74 -25.00 0.92 2.40
CA GLY A 74 -25.21 1.95 3.44
C GLY A 74 -25.42 3.38 2.94
N ALA A 75 -25.60 3.60 1.64
CA ALA A 75 -25.92 4.91 1.08
C ALA A 75 -27.21 4.83 0.25
N ARG A 76 -28.35 4.77 0.94
CA ARG A 76 -29.65 5.13 0.40
C ARG A 76 -30.20 6.29 1.22
#